data_AF-A0A1X7U241-F1
#
_entry.id   AF-A0A1X7U241-F1
#
_cell.length_a   1.000
_cell.length_b   1.000
_cell.length_c   1.000
_cell.angle_alpha   90.00
_cell.angle_beta   90.00
_cell.angle_gamma   90.00
#
_symmetry.space_group_name_H-M   'P 1'
#
loop_
_entity.id
_entity.type
_entity.pdbx_description
1 polymer ?
#
loop_
_entity_poly.entity_id
_entity_poly.type
_entity_poly.pdbx_seq_one_letter_code
_entity_poly.pdbx_strand_id
1 'polypeptide(L)' 'MEPFVTYLGYQIDKAGIDTVPGKVNAIQDAPPPENVHELKAFLGQLNYYSKFLPNL' A
#
# COMPACT_ATOMS: atom_id res chain seq x y z
N MET A 1 20.19 1.35 -17.00
CA MET A 1 19.73 0.77 -15.72
C MET A 1 18.37 1.37 -15.45
N GLU A 2 17.36 0.56 -15.12
CA GLU A 2 16.09 1.12 -14.64
C GLU A 2 16.35 1.87 -13.31
N PRO A 3 15.72 3.04 -13.10
CA PRO A 3 15.98 3.87 -11.92
C PRO A 3 15.43 3.25 -10.63
N PHE A 4 14.48 2.32 -10.74
CA PHE A 4 13.86 1.58 -9.64
C PHE A 4 13.37 0.20 -10.11
N VAL A 5 13.05 -0.69 -9.17
CA VAL A 5 12.41 -1.99 -9.43
C VAL A 5 11.18 -2.15 -8.56
N THR A 6 10.11 -2.73 -9.09
CA THR A 6 8.93 -3.12 -8.29
C THR A 6 9.10 -4.54 -7.78
N TYR A 7 9.15 -4.71 -6.47
CA TYR A 7 9.29 -6.02 -5.84
C TYR A 7 8.41 -6.13 -4.58
N LEU A 8 7.65 -7.22 -4.49
CA LEU A 8 6.71 -7.48 -3.39
C LEU A 8 5.83 -6.27 -3.05
N GLY A 9 5.26 -5.57 -4.04
CA GLY A 9 4.37 -4.44 -3.77
C GLY A 9 5.06 -3.16 -3.29
N TYR A 10 6.40 -3.11 -3.32
CA TYR A 10 7.18 -1.90 -3.07
C TYR A 10 7.95 -1.49 -4.31
N GLN A 11 8.21 -0.18 -4.41
CA GLN A 11 9.16 0.37 -5.35
C GLN A 11 10.50 0.53 -4.65
N ILE A 12 11.56 -0.05 -5.21
CA ILE A 12 12.89 -0.08 -4.60
C ILE A 12 13.86 0.65 -5.52
N ASP A 13 14.55 1.65 -4.99
CA ASP A 13 15.55 2.45 -5.71
C ASP A 13 16.78 2.74 -4.84
N LYS A 14 17.66 3.64 -5.32
CA LYS A 14 18.85 4.06 -4.57
C LYS A 14 18.54 4.85 -3.29
N ALA A 15 17.37 5.49 -3.21
CA ALA A 15 16.92 6.23 -2.03
C ALA A 15 16.28 5.32 -0.98
N GLY A 16 15.74 4.17 -1.39
CA GLY A 16 15.31 3.11 -0.49
C GLY A 16 14.07 2.38 -0.99
N ILE A 17 13.10 2.23 -0.09
CA ILE A 17 11.84 1.51 -0.32
C ILE A 17 10.70 2.51 -0.22
N ASP A 18 9.87 2.56 -1.25
CA ASP A 18 8.66 3.36 -1.33
C ASP A 18 7.44 2.47 -1.68
N THR A 19 6.26 3.03 -1.52
CA THR A 19 5.00 2.45 -1.97
C THR A 19 4.90 2.44 -3.50
N VAL A 20 4.14 1.50 -4.05
CA VAL A 20 3.80 1.51 -5.47
C VAL A 20 2.58 2.43 -5.66
N PRO A 21 2.66 3.52 -6.45
CA PRO A 21 1.57 4.49 -6.59
C PRO A 21 0.23 3.85 -6.98
N GLY A 22 0.25 2.87 -7.90
CA GLY A 22 -0.95 2.16 -8.30
C GLY A 22 -1.60 1.33 -7.18
N LYS A 23 -0.81 0.82 -6.22
CA LYS A 23 -1.35 0.10 -5.04
C LYS A 23 -1.96 1.08 -4.04
N VAL A 24 -1.35 2.24 -3.86
CA VAL A 24 -1.86 3.30 -2.98
C VAL A 24 -3.17 3.86 -3.54
N ASN A 25 -3.22 4.17 -4.83
CA ASN A 25 -4.44 4.68 -5.48
C ASN A 25 -5.60 3.70 -5.34
N ALA A 26 -5.35 2.39 -5.55
CA ALA A 26 -6.40 1.38 -5.39
C ALA A 26 -6.97 1.31 -3.95
N ILE A 27 -6.17 1.64 -2.93
CA ILE A 27 -6.65 1.71 -1.54
C ILE A 27 -7.43 3.02 -1.31
N GLN A 28 -6.98 4.14 -1.88
CA GLN A 28 -7.67 5.44 -1.76
C GLN A 28 -9.01 5.47 -2.49
N ASP A 29 -9.08 4.82 -3.66
CA ASP A 29 -10.28 4.75 -4.51
C ASP A 29 -11.22 3.60 -4.11
N ALA A 30 -10.84 2.79 -3.11
CA ALA A 30 -11.68 1.71 -2.63
C ALA A 30 -13.00 2.26 -2.05
N PRO A 31 -14.16 1.66 -2.37
CA PRO A 31 -15.41 2.09 -1.77
C PRO A 31 -15.39 1.84 -0.25
N PRO A 32 -16.17 2.62 0.52
CA PRO A 32 -16.33 2.36 1.95
C PRO A 32 -16.83 0.92 2.20
N PRO A 33 -16.20 0.16 3.10
CA PRO A 33 -16.62 -1.20 3.39
C PRO A 33 -18.02 -1.21 4.03
N GLU A 34 -18.89 -2.10 3.58
CA GLU A 34 -20.28 -2.19 4.04
C GLU A 34 -20.49 -3.28 5.10
N ASN A 35 -19.49 -4.16 5.27
CA ASN A 35 -19.55 -5.24 6.25
C ASN A 35 -18.19 -5.51 6.92
N VAL A 36 -18.23 -6.33 7.99
CA VAL A 36 -17.06 -6.66 8.80
C VAL A 36 -15.97 -7.39 8.00
N HIS A 37 -16.35 -8.19 7.01
CA HIS A 37 -15.39 -8.92 6.18
C HIS A 37 -14.59 -7.96 5.30
N GLU A 38 -15.27 -7.05 4.61
CA GLU A 38 -14.66 -6.00 3.80
C GLU A 38 -13.81 -5.06 4.64
N LEU A 39 -14.29 -4.65 5.82
CA LEU A 39 -13.53 -3.79 6.72
C LEU A 39 -12.20 -4.45 7.13
N LYS A 40 -12.22 -5.75 7.48
CA LYS A 40 -10.99 -6.50 7.81
C LYS A 40 -10.04 -6.59 6.62
N ALA A 41 -10.57 -6.82 5.41
CA ALA A 41 -9.75 -6.86 4.20
C ALA A 41 -9.08 -5.50 3.92
N PHE A 42 -9.83 -4.39 4.03
CA PHE A 42 -9.32 -3.04 3.88
C PHE A 42 -8.24 -2.71 4.92
N LEU A 43 -8.51 -2.99 6.20
CA LEU A 43 -7.52 -2.79 7.27
C LEU A 43 -6.26 -3.66 7.07
N GLY A 44 -6.40 -4.86 6.52
CA GLY A 44 -5.27 -5.70 6.15
C GLY A 44 -4.36 -5.06 5.08
N GLN A 45 -4.96 -4.39 4.09
CA GLN A 45 -4.20 -3.64 3.08
C GLN A 45 -3.48 -2.42 3.69
N LEU A 46 -4.12 -1.71 4.62
CA LEU A 46 -3.47 -0.60 5.34
C LEU A 46 -2.30 -1.09 6.22
N ASN A 47 -2.51 -2.17 6.96
CA ASN A 47 -1.47 -2.78 7.79
C ASN A 47 -0.26 -3.22 6.96
N TYR A 48 -0.46 -3.63 5.70
CA TYR A 48 0.65 -3.96 4.81
C TYR A 48 1.60 -2.78 4.57
N TYR A 49 1.06 -1.56 4.50
CA TYR A 49 1.82 -0.32 4.30
C TYR A 49 1.99 0.50 5.59
N SER A 50 1.82 -0.11 6.77
CA SER A 50 1.88 0.60 8.07
C SER A 50 3.17 1.38 8.30
N LYS A 51 4.29 0.91 7.74
CA LYS A 51 5.59 1.61 7.77
C LYS A 51 5.52 3.07 7.26
N PHE A 52 4.59 3.37 6.35
CA PHE A 52 4.42 4.69 5.75
C PHE A 52 3.29 5.50 6.39
N LEU A 53 2.55 4.92 7.34
CA LEU A 53 1.41 5.55 8.01
C LEU A 53 1.78 5.89 9.45
N PRO A 54 1.84 7.18 9.83
CA PRO A 54 2.20 7.56 11.18
C PRO A 54 1.12 7.10 12.16
N ASN A 55 1.54 6.41 13.23
CA ASN A 55 0.67 5.93 14.32
C ASN A 55 -0.33 4.84 13.91
N LEU A 56 0.05 3.97 12.97
CA LEU A 56 -0.65 2.71 12.67
C LEU A 56 0.11 1.50 13.23
#